data_AF-A0A8I1W3L6-F1
#
_entry.id   AF-A0A8I1W3L6-F1
#
_cell.length_a   1.000
_cell.length_b   1.000
_cell.length_c   1.000
_cell.angle_alpha   90.00
_cell.angle_beta   90.00
_cell.angle_gamma   90.00
#
_symmetry.space_group_name_H-M   'P 1'
#
loop_
_entity.id
_entity.type
_entity.pdbx_description
1 polymer ?
#
loop_
_entity_poly.entity_id
_entity_poly.type
_entity_poly.pdbx_seq_one_letter_code
_entity_poly.pdbx_strand_id
1 'polypeptide(L)'
;MALSSVFLSRQRIGQCMALLITGACAWSALAQTAPTAATAPNITVSDALQQHIPLLDTRSSAAFNGWPQDGETIGGHERGARNLSASWLSLLDDAQLTHLLQQKKLDKSLPVALYGTAPEVNAVRQRLQALGFSTIYTLSDALQDPSRRESLAHYQALVPASWLADLQAGKPVANAPAKGWKVIEVEWGAPKAYLLGHIPKAGYMDTNTLESEPLWNKVDNASLEKMLLAQGITTDTPVILYGRQTMSAARAANILMYAGVKDVRILDGGWDAWQAGKYPTEMGLPASVTPAKAFGAKIPVHPEYMTSLSQAKALLKKPENSLVSIRSWPEFIGETSGYNYIKAKGDIPGAKWGGGGSDAYHVEDLHNPDGTMLSEPDLRDLWQKWQIEPTGEVAFYCGTGWRASEAFFYAWAMGWPQVSVYDGGWYEWSLDPANPIVTGERQPGKS
;
A
#
# COMPACT_ATOMS: atom_id res chain seq x y z
N MET A 1 -11.33 61.07 38.16
CA MET A 1 -11.39 61.07 36.68
C MET A 1 -12.39 60.02 36.27
N ALA A 2 -13.60 60.45 35.93
CA ALA A 2 -14.75 59.63 35.61
C ALA A 2 -15.63 60.39 34.60
N LEU A 3 -16.53 59.63 33.94
CA LEU A 3 -17.65 60.02 33.06
C LEU A 3 -17.31 59.94 31.56
N SER A 4 -17.90 58.96 30.81
CA SER A 4 -19.24 59.00 30.17
C SER A 4 -19.27 60.00 28.99
N SER A 5 -19.83 59.79 27.79
CA SER A 5 -20.85 58.87 27.26
C SER A 5 -21.20 59.33 25.81
N VAL A 6 -21.67 58.40 24.95
CA VAL A 6 -22.85 58.51 24.05
C VAL A 6 -22.81 59.36 22.73
N PHE A 7 -22.93 58.63 21.61
CA PHE A 7 -23.82 58.73 20.40
C PHE A 7 -24.06 60.00 19.54
N LEU A 8 -24.44 59.68 18.27
CA LEU A 8 -25.23 60.41 17.25
C LEU A 8 -24.45 61.43 16.38
N SER A 9 -24.67 61.65 15.07
CA SER A 9 -25.64 61.14 14.08
C SER A 9 -25.22 61.52 12.64
N ARG A 10 -25.76 60.74 11.68
CA ARG A 10 -26.24 61.00 10.30
C ARG A 10 -25.87 62.26 9.47
N GLN A 11 -25.54 61.93 8.21
CA GLN A 11 -25.96 62.51 6.91
C GLN A 11 -25.58 63.95 6.56
N ARG A 12 -24.94 64.12 5.37
CA ARG A 12 -25.50 64.93 4.27
C ARG A 12 -24.83 64.64 2.92
N ILE A 13 -25.69 64.67 1.91
CA ILE A 13 -25.49 64.51 0.47
C ILE A 13 -24.94 65.83 -0.12
N GLY A 14 -24.09 65.73 -1.14
CA GLY A 14 -23.73 66.85 -2.01
C GLY A 14 -23.17 66.36 -3.34
N GLN A 15 -23.98 66.46 -4.40
CA GLN A 15 -23.57 66.31 -5.79
C GLN A 15 -22.69 67.50 -6.21
N CYS A 16 -21.68 67.27 -7.05
CA CYS A 16 -21.20 68.29 -7.98
C CYS A 16 -20.53 67.68 -9.23
N MET A 17 -20.65 68.44 -10.31
CA MET A 17 -20.60 68.10 -11.72
C MET A 17 -19.19 67.88 -12.30
N ALA A 18 -19.20 67.18 -13.44
CA ALA A 18 -18.19 66.93 -14.48
C ALA A 18 -17.04 67.94 -14.70
N LEU A 19 -15.88 67.44 -15.16
CA LEU A 19 -15.26 67.87 -16.44
C LEU A 19 -14.24 66.83 -16.97
N LEU A 20 -14.28 66.62 -18.29
CA LEU A 20 -13.43 65.75 -19.10
C LEU A 20 -11.99 66.26 -19.23
N ILE A 21 -11.01 65.36 -19.23
CA ILE A 21 -9.77 65.49 -20.03
C ILE A 21 -9.48 64.15 -20.71
N THR A 22 -9.27 64.25 -22.02
CA THR A 22 -8.97 63.22 -23.02
C THR A 22 -7.58 62.59 -22.82
N GLY A 23 -7.48 61.27 -22.99
CA GLY A 23 -6.22 60.55 -23.16
C GLY A 23 -6.46 59.24 -23.90
N ALA A 24 -6.28 59.26 -25.22
CA ALA A 24 -6.38 58.08 -26.08
C ALA A 24 -5.13 57.21 -25.93
N CYS A 25 -5.31 55.95 -25.52
CA CYS A 25 -4.34 54.88 -25.73
C CYS A 25 -5.08 53.69 -26.33
N ALA A 26 -4.96 53.52 -27.64
CA ALA A 26 -5.40 52.32 -28.33
C ALA A 26 -4.45 51.18 -27.96
N TRP A 27 -4.93 50.24 -27.14
CA TRP A 27 -4.32 48.91 -27.03
C TRP A 27 -5.04 47.99 -28.01
N SER A 28 -4.40 47.71 -29.13
CA SER A 28 -4.77 46.60 -30.00
C SER A 28 -4.54 45.30 -29.22
N ALA A 29 -5.61 44.76 -28.64
CA ALA A 29 -5.63 43.42 -28.10
C ALA A 29 -5.46 42.43 -29.27
N LEU A 30 -4.23 41.97 -29.49
CA LEU A 30 -3.98 40.72 -30.17
C LEU A 30 -4.58 39.61 -29.30
N ALA A 31 -5.79 39.18 -29.65
CA ALA A 31 -6.35 37.94 -29.15
C ALA A 31 -5.41 36.82 -29.63
N GLN A 32 -4.47 36.41 -28.77
CA GLN A 32 -3.79 35.15 -28.92
C GLN A 32 -4.86 34.07 -28.75
N THR A 33 -5.30 33.50 -29.86
CA THR A 33 -6.00 32.22 -29.85
C THR A 33 -5.10 31.23 -29.13
N ALA A 34 -5.51 30.81 -27.93
CA ALA A 34 -4.89 29.67 -27.29
C ALA A 34 -4.85 28.52 -28.31
N PRO A 35 -3.73 27.80 -28.47
CA PRO A 35 -3.71 26.65 -29.36
C PRO A 35 -4.82 25.69 -28.90
N THR A 36 -5.78 25.43 -29.79
CA THR A 36 -6.68 24.29 -29.67
C THR A 36 -5.81 23.08 -29.36
N ALA A 37 -5.93 22.52 -28.16
CA ALA A 37 -5.19 21.33 -27.78
C ALA A 37 -5.45 20.27 -28.86
N ALA A 38 -4.43 19.94 -29.66
CA ALA A 38 -4.52 18.84 -30.59
C ALA A 38 -4.97 17.62 -29.77
N THR A 39 -6.12 17.06 -30.10
CA THR A 39 -6.63 15.85 -29.43
C THR A 39 -5.53 14.81 -29.51
N ALA A 40 -5.06 14.34 -28.34
CA ALA A 40 -4.00 13.35 -28.27
C ALA A 40 -4.34 12.16 -29.19
N PRO A 41 -3.37 11.61 -29.93
CA PRO A 41 -3.64 10.52 -30.84
C PRO A 41 -4.23 9.32 -30.09
N ASN A 42 -5.22 8.67 -30.68
CA ASN A 42 -5.81 7.46 -30.12
C ASN A 42 -5.12 6.22 -30.70
N ILE A 43 -5.06 5.14 -29.93
CA ILE A 43 -4.59 3.83 -30.36
C ILE A 43 -5.44 2.74 -29.70
N THR A 44 -5.62 1.60 -30.37
CA THR A 44 -6.29 0.45 -29.74
C THR A 44 -5.32 -0.31 -28.83
N VAL A 45 -5.85 -1.08 -27.88
CA VAL A 45 -5.04 -1.96 -27.03
C VAL A 45 -4.25 -2.95 -27.89
N SER A 46 -4.86 -3.53 -28.92
CA SER A 46 -4.20 -4.50 -29.79
C SER A 46 -3.05 -3.90 -30.58
N ASP A 47 -3.24 -2.70 -31.15
CA ASP A 47 -2.19 -2.00 -31.90
C ASP A 47 -1.04 -1.58 -30.98
N ALA A 48 -1.34 -1.11 -29.76
CA ALA A 48 -0.33 -0.73 -28.78
C ALA A 48 0.53 -1.93 -28.37
N LEU A 49 -0.09 -3.08 -28.07
CA LEU A 49 0.63 -4.31 -27.73
C LEU A 49 1.47 -4.84 -28.91
N GLN A 50 0.94 -4.80 -30.14
CA GLN A 50 1.68 -5.20 -31.33
C GLN A 50 2.91 -4.32 -31.59
N GLN A 51 2.83 -3.04 -31.23
CA GLN A 51 3.93 -2.07 -31.35
C GLN A 51 4.83 -2.02 -30.11
N HIS A 52 4.59 -2.89 -29.10
CA HIS A 52 5.28 -2.90 -27.82
C HIS A 52 5.24 -1.56 -27.08
N ILE A 53 4.15 -0.80 -27.23
CA ILE A 53 3.90 0.46 -26.53
C ILE A 53 3.41 0.16 -25.11
N PRO A 54 4.10 0.62 -24.05
CA PRO A 54 3.65 0.44 -22.68
C PRO A 54 2.26 1.06 -22.44
N LEU A 55 1.38 0.28 -21.80
CA LEU A 55 0.06 0.72 -21.37
C LEU A 55 0.15 1.27 -19.94
N LEU A 56 -0.40 2.45 -19.69
CA LEU A 56 -0.44 3.06 -18.36
C LEU A 56 -1.88 3.29 -17.91
N ASP A 57 -2.27 2.58 -16.84
CA ASP A 57 -3.52 2.82 -16.13
C ASP A 57 -3.35 4.01 -15.18
N THR A 58 -4.13 5.07 -15.40
CA THR A 58 -4.07 6.31 -14.62
C THR A 58 -5.04 6.33 -13.44
N ARG A 59 -5.84 5.28 -13.26
CA ARG A 59 -6.77 5.14 -12.13
C ARG A 59 -6.03 4.78 -10.85
N SER A 60 -6.78 4.74 -9.74
CA SER A 60 -6.28 4.31 -8.43
C SER A 60 -5.68 2.90 -8.47
N SER A 61 -4.72 2.63 -7.57
CA SER A 61 -4.18 1.27 -7.37
C SER A 61 -5.25 0.25 -7.01
N ALA A 62 -6.29 0.66 -6.27
CA ALA A 62 -7.44 -0.20 -5.99
C ALA A 62 -8.17 -0.63 -7.27
N ALA A 63 -8.41 0.30 -8.19
CA ALA A 63 -9.05 0.01 -9.47
C ALA A 63 -8.19 -0.91 -10.34
N PHE A 64 -6.89 -0.60 -10.41
CA PHE A 64 -5.90 -1.44 -11.07
C PHE A 64 -5.88 -2.86 -10.48
N ASN A 65 -5.89 -3.00 -9.16
CA ASN A 65 -5.80 -4.28 -8.47
C ASN A 65 -7.04 -5.16 -8.67
N GLY A 66 -8.23 -4.59 -8.96
CA GLY A 66 -9.43 -5.39 -9.20
C GLY A 66 -10.73 -4.79 -8.66
N TRP A 67 -10.66 -3.70 -7.88
CA TRP A 67 -11.86 -3.03 -7.40
C TRP A 67 -12.56 -2.31 -8.56
N PRO A 68 -13.88 -2.45 -8.73
CA PRO A 68 -14.59 -1.66 -9.72
C PRO A 68 -14.59 -0.17 -9.35
N GLN A 69 -14.37 0.71 -10.33
CA GLN A 69 -14.42 2.17 -10.19
C GLN A 69 -15.55 2.75 -11.08
N ASP A 70 -16.17 3.85 -10.66
CA ASP A 70 -17.08 4.67 -11.51
C ASP A 70 -18.12 3.92 -12.34
N GLY A 71 -18.88 3.02 -11.72
CA GLY A 71 -19.96 2.28 -12.38
C GLY A 71 -19.48 1.06 -13.20
N GLU A 72 -18.19 0.74 -13.17
CA GLU A 72 -17.68 -0.54 -13.66
C GLU A 72 -18.33 -1.71 -12.91
N THR A 73 -18.64 -2.77 -13.65
CA THR A 73 -19.15 -4.04 -13.08
C THR A 73 -18.03 -5.04 -12.79
N ILE A 74 -16.89 -4.87 -13.47
CA ILE A 74 -15.68 -5.68 -13.36
C ILE A 74 -14.53 -4.69 -13.20
N GLY A 75 -13.67 -4.88 -12.19
CA GLY A 75 -12.47 -4.04 -12.02
C GLY A 75 -11.26 -4.58 -12.80
N GLY A 76 -10.06 -4.22 -12.38
CA GLY A 76 -8.81 -4.72 -12.99
C GLY A 76 -8.33 -3.85 -14.15
N HIS A 77 -7.22 -4.24 -14.76
CA HIS A 77 -6.46 -3.46 -15.73
C HIS A 77 -6.23 -4.24 -17.02
N GLU A 78 -5.91 -3.56 -18.13
CA GLU A 78 -5.49 -4.24 -19.37
C GLU A 78 -4.21 -5.07 -19.15
N ARG A 79 -4.17 -6.29 -19.68
CA ARG A 79 -3.00 -7.19 -19.58
C ARG A 79 -1.71 -6.48 -19.97
N GLY A 80 -0.72 -6.57 -19.09
CA GLY A 80 0.61 -5.96 -19.30
C GLY A 80 0.68 -4.45 -19.02
N ALA A 81 -0.40 -3.82 -18.55
CA ALA A 81 -0.36 -2.43 -18.12
C ALA A 81 0.46 -2.22 -16.83
N ARG A 82 0.97 -1.00 -16.66
CA ARG A 82 1.54 -0.51 -15.40
C ARG A 82 0.61 0.54 -14.81
N ASN A 83 0.59 0.66 -13.48
CA ASN A 83 -0.18 1.71 -12.82
C ASN A 83 0.67 2.97 -12.63
N LEU A 84 0.09 4.13 -12.97
CA LEU A 84 0.59 5.46 -12.66
C LEU A 84 -0.61 6.33 -12.30
N SER A 85 -1.11 6.20 -11.07
CA SER A 85 -2.33 6.90 -10.64
C SER A 85 -2.15 8.41 -10.73
N ALA A 86 -3.17 9.10 -11.26
CA ALA A 86 -3.20 10.56 -11.26
C ALA A 86 -3.15 11.16 -9.83
N SER A 87 -3.64 10.42 -8.81
CA SER A 87 -3.61 10.87 -7.40
C SER A 87 -2.19 11.00 -6.84
N TRP A 88 -1.22 10.26 -7.39
CA TRP A 88 0.16 10.28 -6.92
C TRP A 88 0.92 11.53 -7.37
N LEU A 89 0.46 12.20 -8.43
CA LEU A 89 1.19 13.30 -9.05
C LEU A 89 1.41 14.46 -8.08
N SER A 90 0.48 14.74 -7.17
CA SER A 90 0.65 15.80 -6.16
C SER A 90 1.59 15.41 -5.00
N LEU A 91 1.94 14.14 -4.88
CA LEU A 91 2.85 13.61 -3.85
C LEU A 91 4.31 13.57 -4.33
N LEU A 92 4.53 13.77 -5.64
CA LEU A 92 5.81 13.60 -6.29
C LEU A 92 6.28 14.89 -6.94
N ASP A 93 7.48 15.32 -6.55
CA ASP A 93 8.24 16.25 -7.37
C ASP A 93 8.70 15.58 -8.69
N ASP A 94 9.29 16.38 -9.59
CA ASP A 94 9.69 15.89 -10.91
C ASP A 94 10.85 14.88 -10.86
N ALA A 95 11.71 14.94 -9.85
CA ALA A 95 12.81 13.99 -9.67
C ALA A 95 12.27 12.64 -9.17
N GLN A 96 11.37 12.65 -8.20
CA GLN A 96 10.70 11.47 -7.67
C GLN A 96 9.81 10.81 -8.75
N LEU A 97 9.06 11.60 -9.52
CA LEU A 97 8.28 11.07 -10.65
C LEU A 97 9.19 10.47 -11.73
N THR A 98 10.31 11.12 -12.06
CA THR A 98 11.29 10.56 -13.00
C THR A 98 11.86 9.23 -12.49
N HIS A 99 12.18 9.14 -11.20
CA HIS A 99 12.66 7.90 -10.59
C HIS A 99 11.62 6.77 -10.66
N LEU A 100 10.36 7.06 -10.33
CA LEU A 100 9.25 6.11 -10.43
C LEU A 100 9.06 5.60 -11.87
N LEU A 101 9.13 6.49 -12.86
CA LEU A 101 9.02 6.12 -14.27
C LEU A 101 10.18 5.20 -14.70
N GLN A 102 11.41 5.48 -14.26
CA GLN A 102 12.58 4.63 -14.53
C GLN A 102 12.43 3.23 -13.89
N GLN A 103 11.93 3.14 -12.66
CA GLN A 103 11.66 1.86 -12.00
C GLN A 103 10.63 1.03 -12.78
N LYS A 104 9.63 1.69 -13.38
CA LYS A 104 8.63 1.10 -14.28
C LYS A 104 9.15 0.86 -15.72
N LYS A 105 10.45 1.09 -15.96
CA LYS A 105 11.12 0.94 -17.27
C LYS A 105 10.51 1.83 -18.36
N LEU A 106 10.00 3.00 -17.99
CA LEU A 106 9.44 3.99 -18.90
C LEU A 106 10.50 5.05 -19.21
N ASP A 107 10.80 5.18 -20.50
CA ASP A 107 11.75 6.17 -21.02
C ASP A 107 11.01 7.21 -21.87
N LYS A 108 11.37 8.49 -21.72
CA LYS A 108 10.74 9.61 -22.44
C LYS A 108 10.91 9.57 -23.96
N SER A 109 11.85 8.77 -24.47
CA SER A 109 12.03 8.52 -25.91
C SER A 109 11.05 7.49 -26.47
N LEU A 110 10.36 6.72 -25.61
CA LEU A 110 9.41 5.70 -26.00
C LEU A 110 7.98 6.25 -26.03
N PRO A 111 7.13 5.81 -26.97
CA PRO A 111 5.70 6.08 -26.90
C PRO A 111 5.07 5.43 -25.66
N VAL A 112 4.01 6.02 -25.13
CA VAL A 112 3.17 5.41 -24.07
C VAL A 112 1.69 5.58 -24.39
N ALA A 113 0.84 4.67 -23.93
CA ALA A 113 -0.60 4.74 -24.12
C ALA A 113 -1.33 4.79 -22.77
N LEU A 114 -2.08 5.87 -22.53
CA LEU A 114 -2.76 6.13 -21.26
C LEU A 114 -4.23 5.70 -21.32
N TYR A 115 -4.78 5.25 -20.20
CA TYR A 115 -6.22 5.06 -20.04
C TYR A 115 -6.67 5.26 -18.59
N GLY A 116 -7.96 5.55 -18.43
CA GLY A 116 -8.61 5.94 -17.18
C GLY A 116 -9.73 6.93 -17.49
N THR A 117 -10.19 7.65 -16.47
CA THR A 117 -11.14 8.76 -16.71
C THR A 117 -10.43 9.91 -17.43
N ALA A 118 -11.20 10.72 -18.18
CA ALA A 118 -10.61 11.85 -18.91
C ALA A 118 -9.81 12.83 -18.02
N PRO A 119 -10.25 13.18 -16.79
CA PRO A 119 -9.45 13.99 -15.88
C PRO A 119 -8.12 13.33 -15.47
N GLU A 120 -8.12 12.04 -15.12
CA GLU A 120 -6.91 11.31 -14.71
C GLU A 120 -5.90 11.22 -15.86
N VAL A 121 -6.36 10.83 -17.04
CA VAL A 121 -5.53 10.73 -18.25
C VAL A 121 -4.93 12.09 -18.61
N ASN A 122 -5.71 13.17 -18.52
CA ASN A 122 -5.22 14.51 -18.81
C ASN A 122 -4.16 14.98 -17.80
N ALA A 123 -4.33 14.70 -16.52
CA ALA A 123 -3.37 15.05 -15.48
C ALA A 123 -2.03 14.32 -15.67
N VAL A 124 -2.07 13.00 -15.90
CA VAL A 124 -0.87 12.20 -16.16
C VAL A 124 -0.19 12.65 -17.45
N ARG A 125 -0.94 12.86 -18.54
CA ARG A 125 -0.39 13.35 -19.81
C ARG A 125 0.37 14.65 -19.64
N GLN A 126 -0.21 15.63 -18.94
CA GLN A 126 0.44 16.92 -18.72
C GLN A 126 1.77 16.78 -17.97
N ARG A 127 1.82 15.95 -16.92
CA ARG A 127 3.06 15.70 -16.17
C ARG A 127 4.11 14.98 -17.03
N LEU A 128 3.72 13.97 -17.80
CA LEU A 128 4.65 13.28 -18.71
C LEU A 128 5.20 14.22 -19.79
N GLN A 129 4.35 15.09 -20.37
CA GLN A 129 4.79 16.10 -21.33
C GLN A 129 5.79 17.08 -20.72
N ALA A 130 5.56 17.52 -19.48
CA ALA A 130 6.49 18.40 -18.76
C ALA A 130 7.85 17.73 -18.53
N LEU A 131 7.88 16.40 -18.35
CA LEU A 131 9.11 15.60 -18.24
C LEU A 131 9.74 15.24 -19.60
N GLY A 132 9.13 15.67 -20.71
CA GLY A 132 9.67 15.53 -22.06
C GLY A 132 9.21 14.30 -22.84
N PHE A 133 8.17 13.59 -22.40
CA PHE A 133 7.54 12.55 -23.22
C PHE A 133 6.82 13.20 -24.41
N SER A 134 7.24 12.85 -25.63
CA SER A 134 6.74 13.48 -26.87
C SER A 134 5.59 12.72 -27.53
N THR A 135 5.52 11.41 -27.33
CA THR A 135 4.52 10.53 -27.96
C THR A 135 3.64 9.87 -26.90
N ILE A 136 2.45 10.43 -26.67
CA ILE A 136 1.51 9.94 -25.66
C ILE A 136 0.15 9.71 -26.33
N TYR A 137 -0.26 8.45 -26.40
CA TYR A 137 -1.56 8.04 -26.91
C TYR A 137 -2.61 7.97 -25.81
N THR A 138 -3.88 7.99 -26.20
CA THR A 138 -5.00 7.51 -25.37
C THR A 138 -5.47 6.18 -25.90
N LEU A 139 -5.69 5.18 -25.04
CA LEU A 139 -6.29 3.92 -25.47
C LEU A 139 -7.79 4.11 -25.72
N SER A 140 -8.24 3.81 -26.95
CA SER A 140 -9.62 4.05 -27.37
C SER A 140 -10.62 2.98 -26.91
N ASP A 141 -10.15 1.76 -26.71
CA ASP A 141 -10.95 0.58 -26.37
C ASP A 141 -10.55 -0.06 -25.03
N ALA A 142 -9.79 0.67 -24.20
CA ALA A 142 -9.37 0.18 -22.89
C ALA A 142 -10.59 -0.23 -22.06
N LEU A 143 -10.46 -1.38 -21.37
CA LEU A 143 -11.40 -1.94 -20.43
C LEU A 143 -12.73 -2.41 -21.04
N GLN A 144 -12.93 -2.30 -22.36
CA GLN A 144 -14.17 -2.71 -23.04
C GLN A 144 -14.29 -4.23 -23.21
N ASP A 145 -13.16 -4.95 -23.28
CA ASP A 145 -13.14 -6.41 -23.39
C ASP A 145 -12.71 -7.03 -22.04
N PRO A 146 -13.64 -7.63 -21.27
CA PRO A 146 -13.33 -8.26 -19.99
C PRO A 146 -12.30 -9.40 -20.09
N SER A 147 -12.16 -10.05 -21.24
CA SER A 147 -11.23 -11.19 -21.41
C SER A 147 -9.76 -10.78 -21.42
N ARG A 148 -9.48 -9.49 -21.61
CA ARG A 148 -8.13 -8.90 -21.59
C ARG A 148 -7.75 -8.31 -20.24
N ARG A 149 -8.69 -8.29 -19.29
CA ARG A 149 -8.43 -7.71 -17.96
C ARG A 149 -7.67 -8.68 -17.07
N GLU A 150 -6.74 -8.13 -16.30
CA GLU A 150 -6.01 -8.77 -15.23
C GLU A 150 -6.33 -8.08 -13.90
N SER A 151 -6.24 -8.84 -12.81
CA SER A 151 -6.49 -8.36 -11.46
C SER A 151 -5.65 -9.17 -10.48
N LEU A 152 -5.33 -8.55 -9.34
CA LEU A 152 -4.70 -9.22 -8.21
C LEU A 152 -5.60 -10.38 -7.74
N ALA A 153 -5.04 -11.57 -7.57
CA ALA A 153 -5.81 -12.80 -7.34
C ALA A 153 -6.77 -12.72 -6.14
N HIS A 154 -6.34 -12.05 -5.07
CA HIS A 154 -7.16 -11.78 -3.88
C HIS A 154 -7.28 -10.28 -3.59
N TYR A 155 -7.55 -9.47 -4.63
CA TYR A 155 -7.70 -8.01 -4.50
C TYR A 155 -8.65 -7.57 -3.38
N GLN A 156 -9.68 -8.36 -3.07
CA GLN A 156 -10.64 -8.08 -2.00
C GLN A 156 -10.02 -8.02 -0.60
N ALA A 157 -8.81 -8.58 -0.42
CA ALA A 157 -8.09 -8.56 0.84
C ALA A 157 -7.33 -7.24 1.08
N LEU A 158 -7.15 -6.42 0.05
CA LEU A 158 -6.61 -5.06 0.14
C LEU A 158 -7.74 -4.08 -0.17
N VAL A 159 -8.41 -3.59 0.87
CA VAL A 159 -9.58 -2.75 0.72
C VAL A 159 -9.17 -1.28 0.61
N PRO A 160 -9.73 -0.49 -0.34
CA PRO A 160 -9.50 0.95 -0.36
C PRO A 160 -10.29 1.66 0.74
N ALA A 161 -9.80 2.83 1.17
CA ALA A 161 -10.48 3.64 2.19
C ALA A 161 -11.91 4.04 1.80
N SER A 162 -12.15 4.33 0.52
CA SER A 162 -13.48 4.61 -0.02
C SER A 162 -14.46 3.46 0.19
N TRP A 163 -14.02 2.22 -0.05
CA TRP A 163 -14.83 1.02 0.17
C TRP A 163 -15.22 0.88 1.64
N LEU A 164 -14.27 1.10 2.56
CA LEU A 164 -14.56 0.98 3.99
C LEU A 164 -15.50 2.08 4.48
N ALA A 165 -15.32 3.31 4.01
CA ALA A 165 -16.20 4.43 4.31
C ALA A 165 -17.64 4.17 3.82
N ASP A 166 -17.79 3.65 2.60
CA ASP A 166 -19.09 3.29 2.03
C ASP A 166 -19.74 2.10 2.77
N LEU A 167 -18.95 1.09 3.15
CA LEU A 167 -19.41 -0.02 3.99
C LEU A 167 -19.93 0.47 5.35
N GLN A 168 -19.21 1.39 6.00
CA GLN A 168 -19.61 2.01 7.27
C GLN A 168 -20.87 2.86 7.15
N ALA A 169 -21.05 3.53 6.02
CA ALA A 169 -22.24 4.31 5.70
C ALA A 169 -23.44 3.44 5.28
N GLY A 170 -23.27 2.11 5.22
CA GLY A 170 -24.33 1.18 4.81
C GLY A 170 -24.66 1.23 3.32
N LYS A 171 -23.75 1.77 2.50
CA LYS A 171 -23.90 1.73 1.04
C LYS A 171 -23.53 0.34 0.51
N PRO A 172 -24.13 -0.09 -0.62
CA PRO A 172 -23.70 -1.32 -1.27
C PRO A 172 -22.24 -1.21 -1.72
N VAL A 173 -21.43 -2.20 -1.39
CA VAL A 173 -20.04 -2.31 -1.83
C VAL A 173 -19.77 -3.71 -2.38
N ALA A 174 -18.89 -3.81 -3.38
CA ALA A 174 -18.43 -5.10 -3.88
C ALA A 174 -17.73 -5.90 -2.77
N ASN A 175 -17.83 -7.23 -2.77
CA ASN A 175 -17.20 -8.09 -1.77
C ASN A 175 -17.50 -7.70 -0.30
N ALA A 176 -18.69 -7.14 -0.03
CA ALA A 176 -19.12 -6.82 1.33
C ALA A 176 -19.06 -8.08 2.22
N PRO A 177 -18.51 -8.00 3.45
CA PRO A 177 -18.56 -9.14 4.36
C PRO A 177 -20.01 -9.51 4.68
N ALA A 178 -20.32 -10.81 4.74
CA ALA A 178 -21.70 -11.28 4.82
C ALA A 178 -22.49 -10.68 6.00
N LYS A 179 -21.94 -10.73 7.23
CA LYS A 179 -22.43 -10.06 8.45
C LYS A 179 -21.29 -9.91 9.48
N GLY A 180 -21.41 -8.97 10.40
CA GLY A 180 -20.65 -8.97 11.66
C GLY A 180 -19.13 -8.80 11.54
N TRP A 181 -18.69 -7.85 10.71
CA TRP A 181 -17.27 -7.53 10.52
C TRP A 181 -16.72 -6.60 11.61
N LYS A 182 -15.39 -6.58 11.75
CA LYS A 182 -14.64 -5.68 12.65
C LYS A 182 -13.62 -4.89 11.87
N VAL A 183 -13.43 -3.63 12.24
CA VAL A 183 -12.26 -2.83 11.86
C VAL A 183 -11.39 -2.69 13.10
N ILE A 184 -10.08 -2.86 12.98
CA ILE A 184 -9.16 -2.82 14.13
C ILE A 184 -7.90 -2.06 13.73
N GLU A 185 -7.54 -1.03 14.51
CA GLU A 185 -6.22 -0.41 14.44
C GLU A 185 -5.20 -1.29 15.18
N VAL A 186 -4.09 -1.59 14.53
CA VAL A 186 -3.01 -2.42 15.07
C VAL A 186 -1.76 -1.57 15.26
N GLU A 187 -1.24 -1.52 16.48
CA GLU A 187 -0.05 -0.72 16.81
C GLU A 187 0.74 -1.33 17.97
N TRP A 188 1.97 -0.87 18.15
CA TRP A 188 2.81 -1.28 19.28
C TRP A 188 2.44 -0.58 20.58
N GLY A 189 2.09 -1.37 21.60
CA GLY A 189 1.80 -0.93 22.96
C GLY A 189 0.38 -0.42 23.15
N ALA A 190 0.15 0.27 24.28
CA ALA A 190 -1.14 0.90 24.59
C ALA A 190 -1.55 1.96 23.55
N PRO A 191 -2.87 2.21 23.35
CA PRO A 191 -3.35 3.17 22.35
C PRO A 191 -2.82 4.58 22.63
N LYS A 192 -2.11 5.14 21.65
CA LYS A 192 -1.56 6.51 21.67
C LYS A 192 -2.22 7.37 20.60
N ALA A 193 -1.74 7.27 19.35
CA ALA A 193 -2.29 8.01 18.21
C ALA A 193 -3.78 7.68 17.97
N TYR A 194 -4.17 6.42 18.20
CA TYR A 194 -5.57 5.98 18.20
C TYR A 194 -6.47 6.91 19.04
N LEU A 195 -6.05 7.30 20.24
CA LEU A 195 -6.87 8.14 21.13
C LEU A 195 -7.12 9.53 20.54
N LEU A 196 -6.22 10.03 19.70
CA LEU A 196 -6.29 11.33 19.05
C LEU A 196 -7.07 11.30 17.74
N GLY A 197 -7.22 10.12 17.14
CA GLY A 197 -7.93 9.94 15.88
C GLY A 197 -7.85 8.51 15.39
N HIS A 198 -8.99 7.89 15.14
CA HIS A 198 -9.09 6.55 14.56
C HIS A 198 -10.30 6.45 13.62
N ILE A 199 -10.34 5.37 12.83
CA ILE A 199 -11.47 5.07 11.95
C ILE A 199 -12.71 4.81 12.83
N PRO A 200 -13.88 5.38 12.50
CA PRO A 200 -15.08 5.20 13.33
C PRO A 200 -15.37 3.73 13.63
N LYS A 201 -15.74 3.43 14.88
CA LYS A 201 -16.02 2.07 15.39
C LYS A 201 -14.84 1.08 15.31
N ALA A 202 -13.63 1.53 15.00
CA ALA A 202 -12.46 0.67 15.03
C ALA A 202 -12.17 0.19 16.45
N GLY A 203 -11.87 -1.10 16.62
CA GLY A 203 -11.19 -1.59 17.82
C GLY A 203 -9.71 -1.22 17.83
N TYR A 204 -9.00 -1.65 18.87
CA TYR A 204 -7.56 -1.50 18.99
C TYR A 204 -6.92 -2.82 19.38
N MET A 205 -5.80 -3.17 18.74
CA MET A 205 -5.02 -4.36 19.01
C MET A 205 -3.55 -3.97 19.21
N ASP A 206 -3.07 -4.18 20.43
CA ASP A 206 -1.66 -4.06 20.76
C ASP A 206 -0.91 -5.30 20.26
N THR A 207 0.14 -5.09 19.46
CA THR A 207 0.97 -6.19 18.95
C THR A 207 1.62 -7.02 20.06
N ASN A 208 1.83 -6.47 21.26
CA ASN A 208 2.31 -7.22 22.43
C ASN A 208 1.35 -8.32 22.91
N THR A 209 0.12 -8.36 22.39
CA THR A 209 -0.84 -9.44 22.65
C THR A 209 -0.76 -10.59 21.63
N LEU A 210 -0.03 -10.37 20.52
CA LEU A 210 0.17 -11.31 19.42
C LEU A 210 1.58 -11.91 19.42
N GLU A 211 2.56 -11.20 19.94
CA GLU A 211 3.98 -11.56 19.96
C GLU A 211 4.64 -11.17 21.28
N SER A 212 5.73 -11.86 21.63
CA SER A 212 6.36 -11.67 22.94
C SER A 212 7.87 -11.90 22.93
N GLU A 213 8.54 -11.33 23.93
CA GLU A 213 9.88 -11.73 24.33
C GLU A 213 9.98 -13.24 24.63
N PRO A 214 11.18 -13.86 24.51
CA PRO A 214 12.46 -13.21 24.25
C PRO A 214 12.80 -12.98 22.77
N LEU A 215 12.05 -13.58 21.85
CA LEU A 215 12.39 -13.56 20.41
C LEU A 215 11.53 -12.62 19.57
N TRP A 216 10.46 -12.05 20.13
CA TRP A 216 9.42 -11.33 19.38
C TRP A 216 8.68 -12.19 18.34
N ASN A 217 8.71 -13.52 18.52
CA ASN A 217 7.87 -14.45 17.79
C ASN A 217 6.42 -14.33 18.25
N LYS A 218 5.48 -14.87 17.46
CA LYS A 218 4.08 -14.99 17.89
C LYS A 218 3.98 -15.72 19.24
N VAL A 219 2.97 -15.37 20.04
CA VAL A 219 2.64 -16.09 21.27
C VAL A 219 2.23 -17.54 20.97
N ASP A 220 2.18 -18.36 22.02
CA ASP A 220 1.66 -19.72 21.91
C ASP A 220 0.18 -19.73 21.50
N ASN A 221 -0.29 -20.86 20.96
CA ASN A 221 -1.62 -20.96 20.38
C ASN A 221 -2.75 -20.76 21.40
N ALA A 222 -2.55 -21.12 22.67
CA ALA A 222 -3.57 -20.94 23.71
C ALA A 222 -3.68 -19.48 24.12
N SER A 223 -2.55 -18.78 24.24
CA SER A 223 -2.52 -17.32 24.45
C SER A 223 -3.16 -16.57 23.27
N LEU A 224 -2.87 -16.99 22.05
CA LEU A 224 -3.47 -16.43 20.83
C LEU A 224 -4.99 -16.64 20.80
N GLU A 225 -5.47 -17.86 21.08
CA GLU A 225 -6.91 -18.15 21.15
C GLU A 225 -7.60 -17.25 22.19
N LYS A 226 -7.04 -17.15 23.39
CA LYS A 226 -7.59 -16.31 24.47
C LYS A 226 -7.70 -14.85 24.05
N MET A 227 -6.67 -14.31 23.37
CA MET A 227 -6.67 -12.93 22.89
C MET A 227 -7.75 -12.72 21.81
N LEU A 228 -7.81 -13.60 20.80
CA LEU A 228 -8.80 -13.51 19.72
C LEU A 228 -10.24 -13.57 20.28
N LEU A 229 -10.48 -14.47 21.24
CA LEU A 229 -11.78 -14.56 21.92
C LEU A 229 -12.11 -13.29 22.71
N ALA A 230 -11.15 -12.70 23.42
CA ALA A 230 -11.35 -11.43 24.13
C ALA A 230 -11.70 -10.28 23.17
N GLN A 231 -11.15 -10.30 21.96
CA GLN A 231 -11.48 -9.38 20.86
C GLN A 231 -12.77 -9.75 20.11
N GLY A 232 -13.47 -10.80 20.53
CA GLY A 232 -14.69 -11.27 19.87
C GLY A 232 -14.46 -11.79 18.45
N ILE A 233 -13.25 -12.25 18.14
CA ILE A 233 -12.84 -12.77 16.83
C ILE A 233 -12.97 -14.29 16.85
N THR A 234 -13.61 -14.82 15.81
CA THR A 234 -13.77 -16.26 15.53
C THR A 234 -13.25 -16.55 14.12
N THR A 235 -13.23 -17.82 13.72
CA THR A 235 -12.87 -18.22 12.35
C THR A 235 -13.74 -17.56 11.28
N ASP A 236 -15.00 -17.23 11.61
CA ASP A 236 -15.98 -16.67 10.68
C ASP A 236 -16.19 -15.16 10.85
N THR A 237 -15.43 -14.50 11.73
CA THR A 237 -15.49 -13.04 11.89
C THR A 237 -14.64 -12.37 10.82
N PRO A 238 -15.21 -11.57 9.90
CA PRO A 238 -14.40 -10.79 8.98
C PRO A 238 -13.66 -9.69 9.73
N VAL A 239 -12.35 -9.59 9.52
CA VAL A 239 -11.49 -8.61 10.20
C VAL A 239 -10.77 -7.75 9.17
N ILE A 240 -10.99 -6.44 9.24
CA ILE A 240 -10.32 -5.42 8.44
C ILE A 240 -9.31 -4.72 9.35
N LEU A 241 -8.03 -4.91 9.06
CA LEU A 241 -6.92 -4.39 9.85
C LEU A 241 -6.36 -3.13 9.19
N TYR A 242 -5.95 -2.18 10.00
CA TYR A 242 -5.14 -1.05 9.54
C TYR A 242 -4.17 -0.63 10.65
N GLY A 243 -3.12 0.10 10.28
CA GLY A 243 -2.17 0.68 11.23
C GLY A 243 -1.78 2.09 10.79
N ARG A 244 -0.98 2.76 11.61
CA ARG A 244 -0.18 3.92 11.18
C ARG A 244 0.93 3.50 10.24
N GLN A 245 1.39 2.26 10.38
CA GLN A 245 2.28 1.60 9.41
C GLN A 245 1.61 0.31 8.94
N THR A 246 1.60 0.05 7.64
CA THR A 246 0.95 -1.15 7.08
C THR A 246 1.53 -2.44 7.67
N MET A 247 2.83 -2.48 7.98
CA MET A 247 3.48 -3.66 8.56
C MET A 247 2.92 -4.10 9.92
N SER A 248 2.37 -3.19 10.74
CA SER A 248 1.74 -3.59 12.02
C SER A 248 0.45 -4.36 11.77
N ALA A 249 -0.40 -3.83 10.87
CA ALA A 249 -1.62 -4.50 10.42
C ALA A 249 -1.31 -5.83 9.74
N ALA A 250 -0.26 -5.88 8.91
CA ALA A 250 0.14 -7.11 8.23
C ALA A 250 0.68 -8.17 9.20
N ARG A 251 1.41 -7.78 10.25
CA ARG A 251 1.83 -8.69 11.33
C ARG A 251 0.64 -9.36 12.00
N ALA A 252 -0.38 -8.58 12.36
CA ALA A 252 -1.62 -9.15 12.88
C ALA A 252 -2.32 -10.01 11.82
N ALA A 253 -2.38 -9.58 10.57
CA ALA A 253 -3.04 -10.32 9.49
C ALA A 253 -2.45 -11.71 9.31
N ASN A 254 -1.11 -11.83 9.21
CA ASN A 254 -0.42 -13.11 9.09
C ASN A 254 -0.72 -14.05 10.28
N ILE A 255 -0.73 -13.53 11.52
CA ILE A 255 -1.02 -14.32 12.72
C ILE A 255 -2.50 -14.75 12.78
N LEU A 256 -3.43 -13.89 12.38
CA LEU A 256 -4.87 -14.22 12.29
C LEU A 256 -5.13 -15.27 11.21
N MET A 257 -4.46 -15.16 10.06
CA MET A 257 -4.53 -16.16 8.99
C MET A 257 -3.95 -17.51 9.45
N TYR A 258 -2.77 -17.52 10.09
CA TYR A 258 -2.19 -18.71 10.73
C TYR A 258 -3.17 -19.36 11.71
N ALA A 259 -3.85 -18.54 12.53
CA ALA A 259 -4.84 -19.02 13.49
C ALA A 259 -6.04 -19.68 12.81
N GLY A 260 -6.50 -19.15 11.68
CA GLY A 260 -7.63 -19.68 10.91
C GLY A 260 -8.80 -18.72 10.74
N VAL A 261 -8.59 -17.40 10.92
CA VAL A 261 -9.60 -16.40 10.52
C VAL A 261 -9.70 -16.40 8.99
N LYS A 262 -10.91 -16.66 8.47
CA LYS A 262 -11.11 -16.93 7.03
C LYS A 262 -11.15 -15.67 6.16
N ASP A 263 -11.63 -14.56 6.69
CA ASP A 263 -11.73 -13.28 5.98
C ASP A 263 -10.91 -12.22 6.73
N VAL A 264 -9.64 -12.10 6.35
CA VAL A 264 -8.70 -11.11 6.86
C VAL A 264 -8.37 -10.15 5.73
N ARG A 265 -8.54 -8.85 5.99
CA ARG A 265 -8.29 -7.78 5.03
C ARG A 265 -7.40 -6.71 5.65
N ILE A 266 -6.65 -5.99 4.82
CA ILE A 266 -5.89 -4.80 5.20
C ILE A 266 -6.47 -3.60 4.45
N LEU A 267 -6.63 -2.48 5.16
CA LEU A 267 -6.88 -1.18 4.54
C LEU A 267 -5.60 -0.75 3.81
N ASP A 268 -5.63 -0.79 2.49
CA ASP A 268 -4.45 -0.47 1.66
C ASP A 268 -4.06 1.00 1.84
N GLY A 269 -2.78 1.26 2.13
CA GLY A 269 -2.27 2.58 2.55
C GLY A 269 -2.63 3.01 3.99
N GLY A 270 -3.29 2.13 4.77
CA GLY A 270 -3.49 2.29 6.20
C GLY A 270 -4.22 3.58 6.61
N TRP A 271 -3.82 4.12 7.76
CA TRP A 271 -4.40 5.36 8.29
C TRP A 271 -4.22 6.57 7.38
N ASP A 272 -3.09 6.68 6.69
CA ASP A 272 -2.80 7.84 5.84
C ASP A 272 -3.74 7.88 4.63
N ALA A 273 -4.09 6.72 4.05
CA ALA A 273 -5.12 6.62 3.02
C ALA A 273 -6.51 7.08 3.52
N TRP A 274 -6.86 6.74 4.77
CA TRP A 274 -8.11 7.21 5.39
C TRP A 274 -8.14 8.73 5.54
N GLN A 275 -7.04 9.32 6.02
CA GLN A 275 -6.92 10.78 6.19
C GLN A 275 -6.90 11.51 4.84
N ALA A 276 -6.18 10.99 3.85
CA ALA A 276 -6.12 11.55 2.50
C ALA A 276 -7.50 11.60 1.84
N GLY A 277 -8.32 10.56 2.06
CA GLY A 277 -9.73 10.51 1.64
C GLY A 277 -10.67 11.45 2.41
N LYS A 278 -10.18 12.13 3.46
CA LYS A 278 -10.94 13.05 4.32
C LYS A 278 -12.21 12.43 4.91
N TYR A 279 -12.14 11.14 5.24
CA TYR A 279 -13.25 10.42 5.85
C TYR A 279 -13.41 10.80 7.34
N PRO A 280 -14.60 10.58 7.93
CA PRO A 280 -14.85 10.87 9.35
C PRO A 280 -13.89 10.11 10.27
N THR A 281 -13.61 10.66 11.45
CA THR A 281 -12.77 10.04 12.48
C THR A 281 -13.46 10.08 13.84
N GLU A 282 -13.09 9.14 14.71
CA GLU A 282 -13.47 9.13 16.13
C GLU A 282 -12.23 9.35 17.01
N MET A 283 -12.44 9.69 18.28
CA MET A 283 -11.39 9.93 19.28
C MET A 283 -11.75 9.21 20.58
N GLY A 284 -10.75 8.96 21.43
CA GLY A 284 -10.94 8.34 22.74
C GLY A 284 -10.61 6.85 22.78
N LEU A 285 -11.01 6.19 23.87
CA LEU A 285 -10.71 4.78 24.14
C LEU A 285 -11.51 3.85 23.21
N PRO A 286 -10.96 2.67 22.88
CA PRO A 286 -11.70 1.68 22.09
C PRO A 286 -12.98 1.25 22.82
N ALA A 287 -14.04 1.05 22.04
CA ALA A 287 -15.30 0.56 22.57
C ALA A 287 -15.15 -0.82 23.23
N SER A 288 -15.99 -1.09 24.24
CA SER A 288 -16.02 -2.40 24.88
C SER A 288 -16.42 -3.48 23.86
N VAL A 289 -15.64 -4.56 23.83
CA VAL A 289 -15.86 -5.69 22.93
C VAL A 289 -16.55 -6.82 23.70
N THR A 290 -17.58 -7.42 23.09
CA THR A 290 -18.18 -8.65 23.63
C THR A 290 -17.28 -9.83 23.25
N PRO A 291 -16.71 -10.58 24.23
CA PRO A 291 -15.88 -11.73 23.93
C PRO A 291 -16.65 -12.83 23.22
N ALA A 292 -15.98 -13.53 22.31
CA ALA A 292 -16.49 -14.75 21.71
C ALA A 292 -16.34 -15.92 22.69
N LYS A 293 -17.24 -16.90 22.61
CA LYS A 293 -17.24 -18.06 23.51
C LYS A 293 -16.30 -19.18 23.05
N ALA A 294 -16.09 -19.29 21.74
CA ALA A 294 -15.26 -20.32 21.11
C ALA A 294 -14.75 -19.78 19.77
N PHE A 295 -13.53 -20.19 19.39
CA PHE A 295 -12.90 -19.65 18.19
C PHE A 295 -13.50 -20.24 16.92
N GLY A 296 -13.92 -21.50 16.96
CA GLY A 296 -14.55 -22.21 15.83
C GLY A 296 -13.64 -23.26 15.19
N ALA A 297 -12.33 -23.26 15.51
CA ALA A 297 -11.38 -24.29 15.10
C ALA A 297 -10.24 -24.42 16.13
N LYS A 298 -9.41 -25.45 15.99
CA LYS A 298 -8.17 -25.59 16.76
C LYS A 298 -7.07 -24.76 16.11
N ILE A 299 -6.36 -23.94 16.89
CA ILE A 299 -5.22 -23.15 16.42
C ILE A 299 -3.93 -24.00 16.41
N PRO A 300 -3.11 -23.93 15.34
CA PRO A 300 -3.37 -23.25 14.07
C PRO A 300 -4.22 -24.07 13.11
N VAL A 301 -4.95 -23.36 12.25
CA VAL A 301 -5.56 -23.94 11.05
C VAL A 301 -4.59 -23.92 9.86
N HIS A 302 -3.76 -22.88 9.75
CA HIS A 302 -2.80 -22.69 8.66
C HIS A 302 -1.36 -22.63 9.17
N PRO A 303 -0.81 -23.74 9.71
CA PRO A 303 0.58 -23.79 10.17
C PRO A 303 1.59 -23.45 9.06
N GLU A 304 1.25 -23.68 7.80
CA GLU A 304 2.07 -23.40 6.62
C GLU A 304 2.38 -21.90 6.43
N TYR A 305 1.61 -20.98 7.04
CA TYR A 305 1.90 -19.54 6.96
C TYR A 305 3.03 -19.08 7.90
N MET A 306 3.56 -19.98 8.73
CA MET A 306 4.67 -19.70 9.64
C MET A 306 5.79 -20.73 9.51
N THR A 307 6.98 -20.26 9.15
CA THR A 307 8.20 -21.04 9.00
C THR A 307 9.04 -20.95 10.29
N SER A 308 9.52 -22.07 10.79
CA SER A 308 10.49 -22.15 11.90
C SER A 308 11.94 -22.03 11.43
N LEU A 309 12.90 -21.79 12.33
CA LEU A 309 14.35 -21.81 12.02
C LEU A 309 14.78 -23.10 11.30
N SER A 310 14.27 -24.25 11.74
CA SER A 310 14.62 -25.55 11.13
C SER A 310 14.12 -25.67 9.68
N GLN A 311 12.92 -25.15 9.40
CA GLN A 311 12.33 -25.10 8.07
C GLN A 311 13.06 -24.06 7.21
N ALA A 312 13.39 -22.88 7.74
CA ALA A 312 14.18 -21.87 7.04
C ALA A 312 15.55 -22.43 6.59
N LYS A 313 16.25 -23.17 7.46
CA LYS A 313 17.48 -23.90 7.10
C LYS A 313 17.27 -24.96 6.02
N ALA A 314 16.10 -25.57 5.95
CA ALA A 314 15.76 -26.56 4.93
C ALA A 314 15.44 -25.91 3.57
N LEU A 315 14.79 -24.74 3.57
CA LEU A 315 14.50 -23.96 2.36
C LEU A 315 15.80 -23.61 1.61
N LEU A 316 16.83 -23.16 2.33
CA LEU A 316 18.13 -22.80 1.76
C LEU A 316 18.87 -23.95 1.05
N LYS A 317 18.45 -25.21 1.25
CA LYS A 317 19.08 -26.38 0.62
C LYS A 317 18.51 -26.69 -0.77
N LYS A 318 17.43 -26.03 -1.17
CA LYS A 318 16.70 -26.30 -2.40
C LYS A 318 16.72 -25.05 -3.31
N PRO A 319 17.30 -25.11 -4.52
CA PRO A 319 17.46 -23.94 -5.38
C PRO A 319 16.13 -23.33 -5.86
N GLU A 320 15.07 -24.14 -5.93
CA GLU A 320 13.72 -23.69 -6.28
C GLU A 320 13.03 -22.89 -5.16
N ASN A 321 13.50 -23.01 -3.92
CA ASN A 321 12.94 -22.31 -2.77
C ASN A 321 13.65 -20.96 -2.55
N SER A 322 12.98 -20.07 -1.81
CA SER A 322 13.53 -18.75 -1.49
C SER A 322 13.30 -18.41 -0.01
N LEU A 323 14.40 -18.16 0.71
CA LEU A 323 14.36 -17.41 1.96
C LEU A 323 14.63 -15.95 1.63
N VAL A 324 13.67 -15.07 1.91
CA VAL A 324 13.63 -13.70 1.40
C VAL A 324 13.80 -12.69 2.53
N SER A 325 14.86 -11.90 2.45
CA SER A 325 15.17 -10.83 3.39
C SER A 325 14.42 -9.55 3.02
N ILE A 326 13.43 -9.16 3.81
CA ILE A 326 12.71 -7.88 3.74
C ILE A 326 13.33 -6.91 4.75
N ARG A 327 14.60 -6.59 4.51
CA ARG A 327 15.43 -5.73 5.36
C ARG A 327 15.97 -4.57 4.53
N SER A 328 16.28 -3.44 5.15
CA SER A 328 16.92 -2.32 4.44
C SER A 328 18.25 -2.77 3.82
N TRP A 329 18.72 -2.08 2.77
CA TRP A 329 20.01 -2.41 2.16
C TRP A 329 21.17 -2.43 3.20
N PRO A 330 21.32 -1.42 4.08
CA PRO A 330 22.38 -1.42 5.11
C PRO A 330 22.29 -2.60 6.09
N GLU A 331 21.07 -3.08 6.40
CA GLU A 331 20.88 -4.30 7.18
C GLU A 331 21.32 -5.55 6.42
N PHE A 332 20.93 -5.65 5.15
CA PHE A 332 21.26 -6.77 4.27
C PHE A 332 22.79 -6.89 4.11
N ILE A 333 23.51 -5.81 3.82
CA ILE A 333 24.97 -5.87 3.67
C ILE A 333 25.74 -5.87 5.01
N GLY A 334 25.04 -5.78 6.15
CA GLY A 334 25.63 -5.90 7.48
C GLY A 334 26.31 -4.65 8.02
N GLU A 335 25.99 -3.47 7.49
CA GLU A 335 26.45 -2.19 8.05
C GLU A 335 25.76 -1.86 9.38
N THR A 336 24.50 -2.27 9.53
CA THR A 336 23.70 -2.12 10.74
C THR A 336 22.91 -3.39 11.03
N SER A 337 22.51 -3.58 12.29
CA SER A 337 21.53 -4.63 12.63
C SER A 337 20.11 -4.16 12.31
N GLY A 338 19.88 -2.83 12.28
CA GLY A 338 18.58 -2.19 12.16
C GLY A 338 17.90 -1.90 13.51
N TYR A 339 18.33 -2.56 14.58
CA TYR A 339 17.63 -2.57 15.87
C TYR A 339 18.57 -2.31 17.03
N ASN A 340 18.11 -1.53 18.01
CA ASN A 340 18.89 -1.26 19.23
C ASN A 340 19.04 -2.49 20.15
N TYR A 341 18.16 -3.48 20.03
CA TYR A 341 18.16 -4.71 20.82
C TYR A 341 18.80 -5.92 20.10
N ILE A 342 19.11 -5.82 18.80
CA ILE A 342 19.84 -6.85 18.05
C ILE A 342 21.28 -6.38 17.84
N LYS A 343 22.23 -7.08 18.46
CA LYS A 343 23.66 -6.71 18.38
C LYS A 343 24.33 -7.18 17.09
N ALA A 344 23.98 -8.37 16.61
CA ALA A 344 24.61 -8.97 15.45
C ALA A 344 24.25 -8.23 14.15
N LYS A 345 25.25 -8.04 13.30
CA LYS A 345 25.12 -7.44 11.97
C LYS A 345 25.44 -8.47 10.89
N GLY A 346 24.89 -8.26 9.71
CA GLY A 346 24.94 -9.20 8.60
C GLY A 346 23.58 -9.79 8.33
N ASP A 347 23.59 -10.87 7.57
CA ASP A 347 22.37 -11.51 7.09
C ASP A 347 22.54 -13.02 6.91
N ILE A 348 21.46 -13.70 6.57
CA ILE A 348 21.42 -15.15 6.40
C ILE A 348 22.06 -15.53 5.04
N PRO A 349 23.11 -16.36 5.00
CA PRO A 349 23.71 -16.82 3.75
C PRO A 349 22.71 -17.58 2.88
N GLY A 350 22.71 -17.32 1.57
CA GLY A 350 21.74 -17.87 0.62
C GLY A 350 20.37 -17.15 0.61
N ALA A 351 20.13 -16.19 1.52
CA ALA A 351 18.92 -15.37 1.46
C ALA A 351 18.96 -14.39 0.28
N LYS A 352 17.81 -14.20 -0.35
CA LYS A 352 17.60 -13.27 -1.47
C LYS A 352 17.03 -11.96 -0.92
N TRP A 353 17.49 -10.81 -1.41
CA TRP A 353 16.94 -9.52 -0.99
C TRP A 353 15.59 -9.28 -1.68
N GLY A 354 14.53 -9.10 -0.91
CA GLY A 354 13.17 -8.91 -1.41
C GLY A 354 12.73 -7.45 -1.53
N GLY A 355 13.69 -6.51 -1.47
CA GLY A 355 13.43 -5.10 -1.19
C GLY A 355 13.37 -4.82 0.31
N GLY A 356 13.19 -3.57 0.65
CA GLY A 356 13.02 -3.11 2.02
C GLY A 356 12.65 -1.65 2.04
N GLY A 357 13.39 -0.88 2.82
CA GLY A 357 13.15 0.54 2.95
C GLY A 357 14.39 1.29 3.38
N SER A 358 14.19 2.55 3.76
CA SER A 358 15.25 3.42 4.27
C SER A 358 15.90 2.88 5.54
N ASP A 359 15.15 2.18 6.39
CA ASP A 359 15.64 1.59 7.64
C ASP A 359 14.81 0.36 8.10
N ALA A 360 14.91 0.01 9.38
CA ALA A 360 14.23 -1.14 9.97
C ALA A 360 12.71 -0.98 10.17
N TYR A 361 12.20 0.24 9.97
CA TYR A 361 10.82 0.64 10.29
C TYR A 361 10.05 1.17 9.06
N HIS A 362 10.66 1.11 7.88
CA HIS A 362 10.03 1.47 6.62
C HIS A 362 10.25 0.38 5.56
N VAL A 363 9.32 0.27 4.60
CA VAL A 363 9.35 -0.70 3.50
C VAL A 363 8.91 -0.05 2.19
N GLU A 364 9.44 1.15 1.91
CA GLU A 364 9.07 1.98 0.77
C GLU A 364 9.20 1.27 -0.59
N ASP A 365 10.10 0.28 -0.71
CA ASP A 365 10.27 -0.50 -1.95
C ASP A 365 9.01 -1.34 -2.30
N LEU A 366 8.11 -1.55 -1.34
CA LEU A 366 6.85 -2.28 -1.50
C LEU A 366 5.63 -1.34 -1.60
N HIS A 367 5.83 -0.02 -1.58
CA HIS A 367 4.77 0.98 -1.55
C HIS A 367 4.75 1.86 -2.80
N ASN A 368 3.55 2.25 -3.21
CA ASN A 368 3.32 3.41 -4.06
C ASN A 368 3.53 4.71 -3.26
N PRO A 369 3.59 5.88 -3.93
CA PRO A 369 3.77 7.17 -3.28
C PRO A 369 2.73 7.54 -2.20
N ASP A 370 1.54 6.94 -2.25
CA ASP A 370 0.46 7.12 -1.28
C ASP A 370 0.43 6.05 -0.18
N GLY A 371 1.46 5.21 -0.09
CA GLY A 371 1.58 4.13 0.90
C GLY A 371 0.81 2.85 0.57
N THR A 372 0.08 2.81 -0.56
CA THR A 372 -0.61 1.60 -1.01
C THR A 372 0.36 0.56 -1.56
N MET A 373 -0.04 -0.71 -1.63
CA MET A 373 0.75 -1.80 -2.20
C MET A 373 1.22 -1.46 -3.63
N LEU A 374 2.53 -1.61 -3.88
CA LEU A 374 3.10 -1.53 -5.23
C LEU A 374 2.40 -2.54 -6.16
N SER A 375 2.14 -2.17 -7.42
CA SER A 375 1.36 -3.02 -8.32
C SER A 375 1.99 -4.41 -8.50
N GLU A 376 1.18 -5.46 -8.68
CA GLU A 376 1.68 -6.84 -8.85
C GLU A 376 2.78 -6.95 -9.93
N PRO A 377 2.64 -6.37 -11.13
CA PRO A 377 3.72 -6.39 -12.13
C PRO A 377 5.03 -5.75 -11.65
N ASP A 378 4.95 -4.70 -10.82
CA ASP A 378 6.14 -4.01 -10.31
C ASP A 378 6.79 -4.80 -9.18
N LEU A 379 6.01 -5.42 -8.29
CA LEU A 379 6.54 -6.34 -7.26
C LEU A 379 7.18 -7.57 -7.89
N ARG A 380 6.57 -8.14 -8.95
CA ARG A 380 7.18 -9.23 -9.72
C ARG A 380 8.52 -8.80 -10.31
N ASP A 381 8.60 -7.61 -10.89
CA ASP A 381 9.87 -7.07 -11.40
C ASP A 381 10.92 -6.86 -10.31
N LEU A 382 10.51 -6.41 -9.11
CA LEU A 382 11.39 -6.25 -7.96
C LEU A 382 11.96 -7.61 -7.51
N TRP A 383 11.09 -8.60 -7.30
CA TRP A 383 11.45 -9.91 -6.78
C TRP A 383 12.18 -10.79 -7.79
N GLN A 384 11.81 -10.72 -9.08
CA GLN A 384 12.47 -11.49 -10.13
C GLN A 384 13.93 -11.06 -10.33
N LYS A 385 14.29 -9.77 -10.08
CA LYS A 385 15.70 -9.34 -10.09
C LYS A 385 16.55 -10.21 -9.18
N TRP A 386 16.01 -10.66 -8.05
CA TRP A 386 16.67 -11.52 -7.07
C TRP A 386 16.29 -13.00 -7.17
N GLN A 387 15.69 -13.42 -8.30
CA GLN A 387 15.26 -14.80 -8.55
C GLN A 387 14.27 -15.30 -7.48
N ILE A 388 13.43 -14.42 -6.97
CA ILE A 388 12.33 -14.76 -6.06
C ILE A 388 11.08 -14.97 -6.94
N GLU A 389 10.65 -16.21 -7.04
CA GLU A 389 9.57 -16.64 -7.94
C GLU A 389 8.56 -17.53 -7.21
N PRO A 390 7.28 -17.56 -7.64
CA PRO A 390 6.24 -18.40 -7.05
C PRO A 390 6.34 -19.88 -7.48
N THR A 391 7.51 -20.36 -7.88
CA THR A 391 7.73 -21.71 -8.42
C THR A 391 8.06 -22.75 -7.34
N GLY A 392 8.57 -22.30 -6.19
CA GLY A 392 8.84 -23.12 -5.00
C GLY A 392 8.25 -22.52 -3.72
N GLU A 393 8.75 -22.97 -2.57
CA GLU A 393 8.39 -22.40 -1.27
C GLU A 393 9.14 -21.08 -1.04
N VAL A 394 8.39 -20.03 -0.66
CA VAL A 394 8.93 -18.70 -0.38
C VAL A 394 8.63 -18.33 1.06
N ALA A 395 9.67 -18.14 1.87
CA ALA A 395 9.54 -17.64 3.24
C ALA A 395 10.16 -16.26 3.36
N PHE A 396 9.37 -15.28 3.77
CA PHE A 396 9.84 -13.93 4.04
C PHE A 396 10.32 -13.82 5.48
N TYR A 397 11.38 -13.05 5.72
CA TYR A 397 11.87 -12.72 7.05
C TYR A 397 12.44 -11.31 7.11
N CYS A 398 12.56 -10.76 8.32
CA CYS A 398 13.26 -9.51 8.57
C CYS A 398 14.00 -9.58 9.91
N GLY A 399 13.97 -8.55 10.75
CA GLY A 399 14.44 -8.66 12.14
C GLY A 399 13.62 -9.66 12.95
N THR A 400 12.32 -9.38 13.07
CA THR A 400 11.35 -10.05 13.97
C THR A 400 9.98 -10.31 13.33
N GLY A 401 9.88 -10.27 12.00
CA GLY A 401 8.70 -10.71 11.26
C GLY A 401 7.70 -9.64 10.81
N TRP A 402 7.79 -8.37 11.25
CA TRP A 402 6.80 -7.33 10.88
C TRP A 402 6.80 -7.02 9.38
N ARG A 403 7.93 -6.51 8.85
CA ARG A 403 8.12 -6.22 7.42
C ARG A 403 7.92 -7.46 6.54
N ALA A 404 8.31 -8.62 7.04
CA ALA A 404 8.09 -9.90 6.37
C ALA A 404 6.62 -10.28 6.25
N SER A 405 5.80 -9.96 7.26
CA SER A 405 4.36 -10.21 7.24
C SER A 405 3.65 -9.37 6.19
N GLU A 406 4.14 -8.16 5.93
CA GLU A 406 3.65 -7.31 4.84
C GLU A 406 3.98 -7.90 3.47
N ALA A 407 5.23 -8.27 3.22
CA ALA A 407 5.61 -8.95 1.97
C ALA A 407 4.86 -10.28 1.78
N PHE A 408 4.67 -11.06 2.86
CA PHE A 408 3.83 -12.25 2.85
C PHE A 408 2.40 -11.94 2.41
N PHE A 409 1.78 -10.90 2.98
CA PHE A 409 0.39 -10.56 2.67
C PHE A 409 0.24 -10.14 1.20
N TYR A 410 1.19 -9.37 0.66
CA TYR A 410 1.21 -9.00 -0.76
C TYR A 410 1.42 -10.21 -1.67
N ALA A 411 2.38 -11.08 -1.37
CA ALA A 411 2.60 -12.29 -2.17
C ALA A 411 1.40 -13.24 -2.12
N TRP A 412 0.78 -13.39 -0.94
CA TRP A 412 -0.47 -14.14 -0.78
C TRP A 412 -1.59 -13.49 -1.60
N ALA A 413 -1.73 -12.17 -1.58
CA ALA A 413 -2.74 -11.45 -2.37
C ALA A 413 -2.53 -11.61 -3.89
N MET A 414 -1.28 -11.72 -4.33
CA MET A 414 -0.89 -12.07 -5.71
C MET A 414 -1.16 -13.53 -6.08
N GLY A 415 -1.69 -14.33 -5.15
CA GLY A 415 -2.02 -15.74 -5.37
C GLY A 415 -0.80 -16.66 -5.38
N TRP A 416 0.30 -16.28 -4.72
CA TRP A 416 1.47 -17.16 -4.62
C TRP A 416 1.12 -18.40 -3.78
N PRO A 417 1.38 -19.62 -4.29
CA PRO A 417 0.78 -20.83 -3.72
C PRO A 417 1.42 -21.29 -2.41
N GLN A 418 2.71 -20.98 -2.19
CA GLN A 418 3.49 -21.47 -1.05
C GLN A 418 4.32 -20.34 -0.44
N VAL A 419 3.63 -19.44 0.27
CA VAL A 419 4.25 -18.30 0.97
C VAL A 419 4.10 -18.43 2.48
N SER A 420 5.12 -17.98 3.23
CA SER A 420 5.12 -18.02 4.69
C SER A 420 5.99 -16.90 5.28
N VAL A 421 5.91 -16.71 6.60
CA VAL A 421 6.82 -15.84 7.35
C VAL A 421 7.76 -16.72 8.19
N TYR A 422 9.07 -16.59 8.02
CA TYR A 422 10.03 -17.11 9.00
C TYR A 422 10.08 -16.16 10.22
N ASP A 423 9.34 -16.54 11.26
CA ASP A 423 8.97 -15.68 12.39
C ASP A 423 10.19 -15.10 13.14
N GLY A 424 11.13 -15.98 13.49
CA GLY A 424 12.32 -15.62 14.26
C GLY A 424 13.31 -14.73 13.50
N GLY A 425 13.26 -14.74 12.17
CA GLY A 425 14.06 -13.88 11.31
C GLY A 425 15.55 -13.84 11.64
N TRP A 426 16.13 -12.66 11.44
CA TRP A 426 17.53 -12.38 11.77
C TRP A 426 17.80 -12.47 13.26
N TYR A 427 16.82 -12.12 14.10
CA TYR A 427 17.01 -12.12 15.54
C TYR A 427 17.29 -13.54 16.07
N GLU A 428 16.39 -14.49 15.78
CA GLU A 428 16.58 -15.90 16.16
C GLU A 428 17.81 -16.52 15.47
N TRP A 429 18.01 -16.22 14.18
CA TRP A 429 19.14 -16.79 13.43
C TRP A 429 20.48 -16.39 14.04
N SER A 430 20.67 -15.12 14.37
CA SER A 430 21.94 -14.58 14.83
C SER A 430 22.27 -14.85 16.30
N LEU A 431 21.30 -15.37 17.08
CA LEU A 431 21.53 -15.77 18.47
C LEU A 431 22.30 -17.09 18.61
N ASP A 432 22.23 -17.97 17.61
CA ASP A 432 23.01 -19.20 17.57
C ASP A 432 24.34 -18.93 16.82
N PRO A 433 25.50 -18.93 17.50
CA PRO A 433 26.79 -18.68 16.86
C PRO A 433 27.21 -19.79 15.88
N ALA A 434 26.53 -20.95 15.87
CA ALA A 434 26.75 -21.99 14.87
C ALA A 434 26.06 -21.68 13.53
N ASN A 435 25.11 -20.74 13.50
CA ASN A 435 24.50 -20.30 12.26
C ASN A 435 25.46 -19.40 11.46
N PRO A 436 25.69 -19.68 10.17
CA PRO A 436 26.58 -18.86 9.37
C PRO A 436 25.94 -17.50 9.08
N ILE A 437 26.79 -16.49 8.88
CA ILE A 437 26.40 -15.09 8.62
C ILE A 437 27.19 -14.59 7.41
N VAL A 438 26.56 -13.77 6.56
CA VAL A 438 27.20 -13.07 5.44
C VAL A 438 27.11 -11.56 5.62
N THR A 439 28.13 -10.83 5.13
CA THR A 439 28.22 -9.37 5.11
C THR A 439 28.83 -8.90 3.78
N GLY A 440 28.76 -7.58 3.53
CA GLY A 440 29.33 -6.93 2.35
C GLY A 440 28.36 -6.82 1.18
N GLU A 441 28.79 -6.07 0.16
CA GLU A 441 28.02 -5.82 -1.05
C GLU A 441 27.69 -7.11 -1.79
N ARG A 442 26.42 -7.24 -2.21
CA ARG A 442 25.89 -8.43 -2.89
C ARG A 442 25.18 -8.02 -4.16
N GLN A 443 25.23 -8.90 -5.16
CA GLN A 443 24.53 -8.72 -6.42
C GLN A 443 23.55 -9.87 -6.63
N PRO A 444 22.44 -9.64 -7.35
CA PRO A 444 21.53 -10.72 -7.67
C PRO A 444 22.23 -11.88 -8.38
N GLY A 445 21.87 -13.12 -8.03
CA GLY A 445 22.50 -14.34 -8.55
C GLY A 445 23.82 -14.73 -7.89
N LYS A 446 24.33 -13.94 -6.94
CA LYS A 446 25.41 -14.31 -6.01
C LYS A 446 24.85 -14.39 -4.57
N SER A 447 23.86 -15.26 -4.38
CA SER A 447 23.20 -15.52 -3.08
C SER A 447 23.97 -16.51 -2.22
#